data_AF-A0A821GL46-F1
#
_entry.id   AF-A0A821GL46-F1
#
_cell.length_a   1.000
_cell.length_b   1.000
_cell.length_c   1.000
_cell.angle_alpha   90.00
_cell.angle_beta   90.00
_cell.angle_gamma   90.00
#
_symmetry.space_group_name_H-M   'P 1'
#
loop_
_entity.id
_entity.type
_entity.pdbx_description
1 polymer ?
#
loop_
_entity_poly.entity_id
_entity_poly.type
_entity_poly.pdbx_seq_one_letter_code
_entity_poly.pdbx_strand_id
1 'polypeptide(L)'
;MALRGTQKDYSNMFDENMQNIRIIWLDRTFCYVDASQRTKLRLHHITSLLKTFAEVKECFDYIRYMFDDVQYIFLIISVDAFENVDSVIEEATQLMQITFLYLIISENNNKILSKEKIRAVCNNENHLLVKLTEDVALCNSTNFKFNISIASRSTKDLTRQSAKFMWYQYLVEILVAVPEISKAKDDLLEFCRSNYAENRTELDKILEFEKTYNSEFAIKWYTRDSFLYRLINKVLRQEDVDDMYKIRLILSDIHTQLVELHGDFLSRLLELNFFPYCLTTYRGQFMSARELDQLKGNIGRFISTNSFLSTTSDRDLSLIFSGQGQQRPQLESTLFEITIETNACETAFADIGHISWMQSENEILITLGAIFHIDSVNEDDNVWIIKLTLCNQKSEG
;
A
#
# COMPACT_ATOMS: atom_id res chain seq x y z
N MET A 1 7.93 52.72 -0.32
CA MET A 1 8.65 52.05 -1.43
C MET A 1 8.60 50.56 -1.11
N ALA A 2 7.77 49.82 -1.85
CA ALA A 2 7.21 48.54 -1.44
C ALA A 2 8.20 47.38 -1.56
N LEU A 3 8.26 46.57 -0.50
CA LEU A 3 8.85 45.23 -0.47
C LEU A 3 7.90 44.26 -1.19
N ARG A 4 8.34 43.66 -2.30
CA ARG A 4 7.65 42.55 -2.95
C ARG A 4 7.98 41.27 -2.22
N GLY A 5 6.98 40.69 -1.55
CA GLY A 5 7.00 39.33 -1.05
C GLY A 5 6.98 38.33 -2.20
N THR A 6 7.85 37.33 -2.12
CA THR A 6 7.82 36.12 -2.94
C THR A 6 6.71 35.22 -2.41
N GLN A 7 5.61 35.19 -3.16
CA GLN A 7 4.54 34.22 -3.04
C GLN A 7 5.13 32.86 -3.46
N LYS A 8 5.51 32.03 -2.47
CA LYS A 8 5.83 30.63 -2.70
C LYS A 8 4.52 29.89 -2.97
N ASP A 9 4.46 29.19 -4.09
CA ASP A 9 3.38 28.27 -4.46
C ASP A 9 3.29 27.14 -3.43
N TYR A 10 2.36 27.28 -2.49
CA TYR A 10 2.01 26.27 -1.48
C TYR A 10 0.84 25.36 -1.93
N SER A 11 0.39 25.46 -3.19
CA SER A 11 -0.68 24.61 -3.73
C SER A 11 -0.23 23.19 -4.08
N ASN A 12 1.08 22.92 -4.12
CA ASN A 12 1.63 21.64 -4.60
C ASN A 12 1.87 20.58 -3.51
N MET A 13 1.74 20.91 -2.22
CA MET A 13 2.01 19.94 -1.14
C MET A 13 0.81 19.03 -0.78
N PHE A 14 -0.41 19.38 -1.22
CA PHE A 14 -1.63 18.62 -0.91
C PHE A 14 -1.93 17.47 -1.86
N ASP A 15 -1.39 17.49 -3.08
CA ASP A 15 -1.64 16.43 -4.05
C ASP A 15 -0.80 15.16 -3.73
N GLU A 16 0.40 15.27 -3.17
CA GLU A 16 1.34 14.12 -3.05
C GLU A 16 0.89 13.00 -2.09
N ASN A 17 0.08 13.30 -1.08
CA ASN A 17 -0.29 12.31 -0.05
C ASN A 17 -1.55 11.48 -0.39
N MET A 18 -2.34 11.88 -1.41
CA MET A 18 -3.46 11.10 -1.97
C MET A 18 -3.35 10.90 -3.50
N GLN A 19 -2.17 11.14 -4.07
CA GLN A 19 -1.94 11.13 -5.53
C GLN A 19 -2.24 9.77 -6.19
N ASN A 20 -2.19 8.66 -5.45
CA ASN A 20 -2.21 7.33 -6.07
C ASN A 20 -3.59 6.76 -6.39
N ILE A 21 -4.69 7.21 -5.77
CA ILE A 21 -6.03 6.67 -6.03
C ILE A 21 -6.98 7.80 -6.44
N ARG A 22 -7.60 7.68 -7.63
CA ARG A 22 -8.68 8.55 -8.08
C ARG A 22 -9.97 7.77 -8.20
N ILE A 23 -11.03 8.32 -7.60
CA ILE A 23 -12.38 7.76 -7.71
C ILE A 23 -13.18 8.66 -8.64
N ILE A 24 -13.69 8.07 -9.71
CA ILE A 24 -14.44 8.74 -10.75
C ILE A 24 -15.85 8.18 -10.75
N TRP A 25 -16.84 9.05 -10.68
CA TRP A 25 -18.25 8.67 -10.76
C TRP A 25 -18.88 9.26 -12.02
N LEU A 26 -19.29 8.38 -12.93
CA LEU A 26 -20.02 8.70 -14.14
C LEU A 26 -21.53 8.53 -13.90
N ASP A 27 -22.24 9.66 -13.78
CA ASP A 27 -23.67 9.71 -13.50
C ASP A 27 -24.28 11.04 -14.00
N ARG A 28 -25.20 10.95 -14.96
CA ARG A 28 -25.92 12.13 -15.52
C ARG A 28 -26.81 12.83 -14.50
N THR A 29 -27.37 12.10 -13.55
CA THR A 29 -28.34 12.62 -12.57
C THR A 29 -27.66 13.30 -11.37
N PHE A 30 -26.41 12.92 -11.09
CA PHE A 30 -25.63 13.40 -9.94
C PHE A 30 -25.20 14.87 -10.04
N CYS A 31 -25.22 15.45 -11.25
CA CYS A 31 -24.89 16.85 -11.51
C CYS A 31 -26.06 17.83 -11.21
N TYR A 32 -27.29 17.34 -11.00
CA TYR A 32 -28.49 18.21 -10.95
C TYR A 32 -29.28 18.19 -9.64
N VAL A 33 -28.97 17.31 -8.66
CA VAL A 33 -29.82 17.11 -7.47
C VAL A 33 -29.07 17.26 -6.14
N ASP A 34 -29.65 17.98 -5.18
CA ASP A 34 -29.20 18.16 -3.78
C ASP A 34 -29.04 16.83 -3.00
N ALA A 35 -29.68 15.75 -3.46
CA ALA A 35 -29.50 14.39 -2.94
C ALA A 35 -28.02 13.91 -3.05
N SER A 36 -27.25 14.51 -3.96
CA SER A 36 -25.82 14.24 -4.15
C SER A 36 -24.91 14.78 -3.04
N GLN A 37 -25.37 15.70 -2.16
CA GLN A 37 -24.49 16.26 -1.11
C GLN A 37 -24.13 15.24 -0.03
N ARG A 38 -25.06 14.37 0.39
CA ARG A 38 -24.80 13.39 1.45
C ARG A 38 -23.84 12.29 1.00
N THR A 39 -23.97 11.86 -0.26
CA THR A 39 -23.09 10.87 -0.87
C THR A 39 -21.72 11.48 -1.20
N LYS A 40 -21.66 12.74 -1.66
CA LYS A 40 -20.41 13.51 -1.78
C LYS A 40 -19.70 13.67 -0.44
N LEU A 41 -20.41 13.99 0.64
CA LEU A 41 -19.83 14.10 1.99
C LEU A 41 -19.31 12.75 2.51
N ARG A 42 -20.07 11.67 2.31
CA ARG A 42 -19.66 10.30 2.69
C ARG A 42 -18.45 9.81 1.90
N LEU A 43 -18.38 10.08 0.60
CA LEU A 43 -17.22 9.77 -0.22
C LEU A 43 -16.03 10.70 0.08
N HIS A 44 -16.28 11.95 0.47
CA HIS A 44 -15.22 12.87 0.92
C HIS A 44 -14.49 12.32 2.16
N HIS A 45 -15.18 11.58 3.03
CA HIS A 45 -14.56 10.88 4.16
C HIS A 45 -13.69 9.69 3.75
N ILE A 46 -13.89 9.13 2.54
CA ILE A 46 -13.11 8.01 2.00
C ILE A 46 -11.95 8.54 1.11
N THR A 47 -12.17 9.62 0.37
CA THR A 47 -11.14 10.32 -0.41
C THR A 47 -11.58 11.74 -0.72
N SER A 48 -10.66 12.71 -0.60
CA SER A 48 -10.89 14.12 -0.97
C SER A 48 -10.96 14.36 -2.48
N LEU A 49 -10.83 13.32 -3.31
CA LEU A 49 -10.54 13.41 -4.74
C LEU A 49 -11.59 12.73 -5.62
N LEU A 50 -12.85 12.70 -5.18
CA LEU A 50 -13.97 12.28 -6.00
C LEU A 50 -14.16 13.25 -7.17
N LYS A 51 -14.06 12.74 -8.40
CA LYS A 51 -14.43 13.47 -9.63
C LYS A 51 -15.71 12.90 -10.20
N THR A 52 -16.66 13.78 -10.54
CA THR A 52 -17.95 13.39 -11.10
C THR A 52 -18.08 13.88 -12.52
N PHE A 53 -18.59 13.05 -13.41
CA PHE A 53 -18.86 13.40 -14.81
C PHE A 53 -20.32 13.06 -15.16
N ALA A 54 -20.98 13.96 -15.89
CA ALA A 54 -22.29 13.68 -16.48
C ALA A 54 -22.16 13.05 -17.88
N GLU A 55 -21.16 13.47 -18.65
CA GLU A 55 -20.96 13.02 -20.02
C GLU A 55 -19.87 11.95 -20.12
N VAL A 56 -20.20 10.87 -20.84
CA VAL A 56 -19.31 9.71 -21.04
C VAL A 56 -18.01 10.14 -21.72
N LYS A 57 -18.10 10.96 -22.77
CA LYS A 57 -16.95 11.40 -23.55
C LYS A 57 -15.96 12.19 -22.71
N GLU A 58 -16.45 13.16 -21.93
CA GLU A 58 -15.59 13.97 -21.05
C GLU A 58 -14.92 13.12 -19.97
N CYS A 59 -15.66 12.16 -19.39
CA CYS A 59 -15.12 11.23 -18.41
C CYS A 59 -13.97 10.39 -18.98
N PHE A 60 -14.16 9.81 -20.17
CA PHE A 60 -13.18 8.93 -20.78
C PHE A 60 -11.99 9.69 -21.34
N ASP A 61 -12.21 10.87 -21.91
CA ASP A 61 -11.11 11.75 -22.31
C ASP A 61 -10.28 12.13 -21.09
N TYR A 62 -10.90 12.49 -19.96
CA TYR A 62 -10.19 12.75 -18.71
C TYR A 62 -9.35 11.55 -18.24
N ILE A 63 -9.92 10.33 -18.24
CA ILE A 63 -9.20 9.11 -17.88
C ILE A 63 -8.03 8.86 -18.85
N ARG A 64 -8.22 9.10 -20.14
CA ARG A 64 -7.16 8.97 -21.15
C ARG A 64 -6.04 9.98 -20.95
N TYR A 65 -6.31 11.20 -20.49
CA TYR A 65 -5.28 12.22 -20.29
C TYR A 65 -4.49 12.07 -18.97
N MET A 66 -4.95 11.23 -18.03
CA MET A 66 -4.27 10.99 -16.75
C MET A 66 -3.16 9.93 -16.85
N PHE A 67 -2.11 10.20 -17.63
CA PHE A 67 -1.08 9.20 -17.90
C PHE A 67 0.01 9.03 -16.83
N ASP A 68 0.30 10.05 -16.00
CA ASP A 68 1.55 10.04 -15.20
C ASP A 68 1.40 10.20 -13.67
N ASP A 69 0.27 10.71 -13.16
CA ASP A 69 0.18 11.12 -11.73
C ASP A 69 -0.66 10.20 -10.82
N VAL A 70 -1.35 9.18 -11.37
CA VAL A 70 -2.32 8.37 -10.61
C VAL A 70 -2.12 6.87 -10.86
N GLN A 71 -1.90 6.10 -9.79
CA GLN A 71 -1.65 4.65 -9.89
C GLN A 71 -2.92 3.78 -10.01
N TYR A 72 -4.05 4.24 -9.44
CA TYR A 72 -5.30 3.49 -9.44
C TYR A 72 -6.51 4.38 -9.76
N ILE A 73 -7.30 3.98 -10.77
CA ILE A 73 -8.54 4.67 -11.14
C ILE A 73 -9.73 3.74 -10.87
N PHE A 74 -10.60 4.17 -9.96
CA PHE A 74 -11.83 3.46 -9.61
C PHE A 74 -12.96 4.16 -10.36
N LEU A 75 -13.55 3.50 -11.36
CA LEU A 75 -14.67 4.06 -12.10
C LEU A 75 -15.98 3.47 -11.57
N ILE A 76 -16.90 4.34 -11.17
CA ILE A 76 -18.27 4.01 -10.78
C ILE A 76 -19.20 4.47 -11.90
N ILE A 77 -20.04 3.58 -12.42
CA ILE A 77 -21.04 3.90 -13.44
C ILE A 77 -22.43 3.69 -12.85
N SER A 78 -23.23 4.75 -12.83
CA SER A 78 -24.66 4.67 -12.58
C SER A 78 -25.37 4.16 -13.84
N VAL A 79 -25.73 2.89 -13.84
CA VAL A 79 -26.29 2.20 -15.00
C VAL A 79 -27.58 2.85 -15.47
N ASP A 80 -28.46 3.21 -14.53
CA ASP A 80 -29.76 3.82 -14.86
C ASP A 80 -29.65 5.25 -15.41
N ALA A 81 -28.45 5.85 -15.39
CA ALA A 81 -28.22 7.18 -15.93
C ALA A 81 -28.03 7.19 -17.46
N PHE A 82 -27.91 6.03 -18.12
CA PHE A 82 -27.59 5.94 -19.55
C PHE A 82 -28.52 4.95 -20.29
N GLU A 83 -28.97 5.32 -21.49
CA GLU A 83 -29.78 4.41 -22.33
C GLU A 83 -28.91 3.36 -23.05
N ASN A 84 -27.65 3.70 -23.37
CA ASN A 84 -26.71 2.83 -24.10
C ASN A 84 -25.65 2.21 -23.17
N VAL A 85 -26.08 1.65 -22.05
CA VAL A 85 -25.17 1.14 -20.99
C VAL A 85 -24.14 0.15 -21.52
N ASP A 86 -24.55 -0.79 -22.37
CA ASP A 86 -23.66 -1.84 -22.87
C ASP A 86 -22.44 -1.29 -23.61
N SER A 87 -22.65 -0.24 -24.43
CA SER A 87 -21.58 0.45 -25.15
C SER A 87 -20.65 1.21 -24.21
N VAL A 88 -21.21 1.83 -23.16
CA VAL A 88 -20.41 2.57 -22.16
C VAL A 88 -19.56 1.60 -21.35
N ILE A 89 -20.13 0.46 -20.94
CA ILE A 89 -19.39 -0.59 -20.24
C ILE A 89 -18.30 -1.16 -21.15
N GLU A 90 -18.60 -1.43 -22.43
CA GLU A 90 -17.61 -1.95 -23.37
C GLU A 90 -16.42 -0.99 -23.54
N GLU A 91 -16.67 0.29 -23.77
CA GLU A 91 -15.60 1.29 -23.89
C GLU A 91 -14.82 1.44 -22.56
N ALA A 92 -15.49 1.45 -21.41
CA ALA A 92 -14.82 1.45 -20.11
C ALA A 92 -13.95 0.22 -19.91
N THR A 93 -14.41 -0.96 -20.34
CA THR A 93 -13.60 -2.18 -20.22
C THR A 93 -12.33 -2.14 -21.06
N GLN A 94 -12.32 -1.41 -22.17
CA GLN A 94 -11.15 -1.24 -23.04
C GLN A 94 -10.12 -0.23 -22.50
N LEU A 95 -10.48 0.64 -21.55
CA LEU A 95 -9.54 1.63 -20.98
C LEU A 95 -8.60 0.99 -19.96
N MET A 96 -7.35 0.69 -20.35
CA MET A 96 -6.34 0.06 -19.48
C MET A 96 -6.02 0.86 -18.20
N GLN A 97 -6.30 2.16 -18.17
CA GLN A 97 -6.08 3.02 -17.02
C GLN A 97 -7.04 2.72 -15.85
N ILE A 98 -8.19 2.08 -16.11
CA ILE A 98 -9.19 1.77 -15.08
C ILE A 98 -8.78 0.51 -14.32
N THR A 99 -8.58 0.67 -13.01
CA THR A 99 -8.26 -0.38 -12.04
C THR A 99 -9.48 -1.25 -11.72
N PHE A 100 -10.53 -0.60 -11.21
CA PHE A 100 -11.73 -1.27 -10.76
C PHE A 100 -12.93 -0.56 -11.35
N LEU A 101 -13.82 -1.35 -11.95
CA LEU A 101 -15.08 -0.89 -12.49
C LEU A 101 -16.23 -1.35 -11.59
N TYR A 102 -16.97 -0.40 -11.04
CA TYR A 102 -18.16 -0.62 -10.22
C TYR A 102 -19.40 -0.20 -10.99
N LEU A 103 -20.43 -1.03 -10.95
CA LEU A 103 -21.72 -0.72 -11.55
C LEU A 103 -22.75 -0.57 -10.43
N ILE A 104 -23.46 0.56 -10.40
CA ILE A 104 -24.62 0.73 -9.52
C ILE A 104 -25.91 0.61 -10.33
N ILE A 105 -26.79 -0.29 -9.91
CA ILE A 105 -28.04 -0.63 -10.59
C ILE A 105 -29.21 -0.48 -9.62
N SER A 106 -30.32 0.12 -10.04
CA SER A 106 -31.60 -0.04 -9.36
C SER A 106 -32.13 -1.47 -9.50
N GLU A 107 -32.95 -1.92 -8.55
CA GLU A 107 -33.41 -3.31 -8.37
C GLU A 107 -34.10 -3.96 -9.60
N ASN A 108 -34.32 -3.23 -10.70
CA ASN A 108 -35.05 -3.68 -11.88
C ASN A 108 -34.18 -4.11 -13.08
N ASN A 109 -32.85 -4.00 -13.04
CA ASN A 109 -31.97 -4.29 -14.20
C ASN A 109 -30.96 -5.43 -13.96
N ASN A 110 -31.45 -6.67 -13.86
CA ASN A 110 -30.62 -7.87 -13.63
C ASN A 110 -29.91 -8.44 -14.89
N LYS A 111 -29.80 -7.68 -15.98
CA LYS A 111 -29.29 -8.18 -17.28
C LYS A 111 -27.84 -7.76 -17.61
N ILE A 112 -27.03 -7.43 -16.62
CA ILE A 112 -25.61 -7.13 -16.89
C ILE A 112 -24.80 -8.42 -16.88
N LEU A 113 -24.23 -8.75 -18.04
CA LEU A 113 -23.33 -9.88 -18.22
C LEU A 113 -22.01 -9.63 -17.46
N SER A 114 -21.59 -10.60 -16.65
CA SER A 114 -20.30 -10.59 -15.97
C SER A 114 -19.16 -10.54 -16.99
N LYS A 115 -18.49 -9.39 -17.08
CA LYS A 115 -17.22 -9.22 -17.81
C LYS A 115 -16.07 -9.25 -16.81
N GLU A 116 -14.92 -9.77 -17.22
CA GLU A 116 -13.73 -9.99 -16.37
C GLU A 116 -13.20 -8.74 -15.63
N LYS A 117 -13.51 -7.54 -16.14
CA LYS A 117 -13.04 -6.27 -15.56
C LYS A 117 -14.03 -5.61 -14.59
N ILE A 118 -15.23 -6.16 -14.43
CA ILE A 118 -16.24 -5.64 -13.50
C ILE A 118 -15.91 -6.15 -12.09
N ARG A 119 -15.52 -5.24 -11.19
CA ARG A 119 -15.13 -5.57 -9.80
C ARG A 119 -16.35 -5.91 -8.95
N ALA A 120 -17.41 -5.11 -9.06
CA ALA A 120 -18.66 -5.37 -8.34
C ALA A 120 -19.87 -4.74 -9.04
N VAL A 121 -21.02 -5.40 -8.88
CA VAL A 121 -22.34 -4.88 -9.24
C VAL A 121 -23.10 -4.64 -7.93
N CYS A 122 -23.41 -3.38 -7.64
CA CYS A 122 -24.02 -2.95 -6.40
C CYS A 122 -25.46 -2.50 -6.63
N ASN A 123 -26.38 -2.99 -5.81
CA ASN A 123 -27.81 -2.63 -5.82
C ASN A 123 -28.15 -1.47 -4.87
N ASN A 124 -27.18 -1.00 -4.07
CA ASN A 124 -27.36 0.04 -3.08
C ASN A 124 -26.05 0.80 -2.86
N GLU A 125 -26.14 2.12 -2.65
CA GLU A 125 -25.02 2.99 -2.28
C GLU A 125 -24.22 2.47 -1.07
N ASN A 126 -24.88 1.93 -0.04
CA ASN A 126 -24.14 1.44 1.14
C ASN A 126 -23.26 0.22 0.80
N HIS A 127 -23.73 -0.66 -0.10
CA HIS A 127 -22.95 -1.81 -0.54
C HIS A 127 -21.74 -1.35 -1.39
N LEU A 128 -21.95 -0.36 -2.26
CA LEU A 128 -20.87 0.29 -3.00
C LEU A 128 -19.84 0.91 -2.07
N LEU A 129 -20.29 1.67 -1.06
CA LEU A 129 -19.39 2.34 -0.12
C LEU A 129 -18.56 1.34 0.69
N VAL A 130 -19.14 0.24 1.14
CA VAL A 130 -18.40 -0.83 1.84
C VAL A 130 -17.35 -1.43 0.91
N LYS A 131 -17.74 -1.85 -0.30
CA LYS A 131 -16.82 -2.46 -1.27
C LYS A 131 -15.71 -1.52 -1.71
N LEU A 132 -16.05 -0.26 -1.95
CA LEU A 132 -15.10 0.76 -2.34
C LEU A 132 -14.15 1.12 -1.19
N THR A 133 -14.62 1.13 0.06
CA THR A 133 -13.76 1.34 1.23
C THR A 133 -12.81 0.16 1.42
N GLU A 134 -13.31 -1.08 1.29
CA GLU A 134 -12.49 -2.30 1.28
C GLU A 134 -11.42 -2.22 0.19
N ASP A 135 -11.80 -1.96 -1.06
CA ASP A 135 -10.88 -1.91 -2.20
C ASP A 135 -9.92 -0.70 -2.16
N VAL A 136 -10.31 0.43 -1.56
CA VAL A 136 -9.40 1.56 -1.30
C VAL A 136 -8.40 1.22 -0.21
N ALA A 137 -8.83 0.57 0.88
CA ALA A 137 -7.93 0.08 1.92
C ALA A 137 -6.96 -0.96 1.35
N LEU A 138 -7.48 -1.87 0.52
CA LEU A 138 -6.77 -2.88 -0.27
C LEU A 138 -5.69 -2.26 -1.16
N CYS A 139 -6.01 -1.19 -1.89
CA CYS A 139 -5.03 -0.48 -2.72
C CYS A 139 -4.04 0.37 -1.90
N ASN A 140 -4.44 0.86 -0.73
CA ASN A 140 -3.56 1.60 0.16
C ASN A 140 -2.55 0.69 0.86
N SER A 141 -2.90 -0.55 1.18
CA SER A 141 -1.96 -1.55 1.71
C SER A 141 -0.97 -2.06 0.64
N THR A 142 -1.35 -1.99 -0.64
CA THR A 142 -0.50 -2.34 -1.79
C THR A 142 0.24 -1.17 -2.44
N ASN A 143 -0.08 0.08 -2.10
CA ASN A 143 0.57 1.34 -2.55
C ASN A 143 2.07 1.45 -2.17
N PHE A 144 2.67 0.36 -1.70
CA PHE A 144 4.08 0.25 -1.44
C PHE A 144 4.82 -0.11 -2.73
N LYS A 145 5.60 0.83 -3.26
CA LYS A 145 6.72 0.46 -4.13
C LYS A 145 7.64 -0.44 -3.31
N PHE A 146 7.95 -1.62 -3.83
CA PHE A 146 8.93 -2.50 -3.21
C PHE A 146 10.28 -1.79 -3.34
N ASN A 147 10.61 -0.95 -2.36
CA ASN A 147 11.80 -0.11 -2.39
C ASN A 147 13.00 -1.02 -2.11
N ILE A 148 13.66 -1.41 -3.19
CA ILE A 148 14.79 -2.34 -3.18
C ILE A 148 16.09 -1.57 -3.02
N SER A 149 16.85 -1.95 -2.00
CA SER A 149 18.29 -1.77 -1.98
C SER A 149 18.96 -3.09 -2.40
N ILE A 150 19.76 -3.07 -3.47
CA ILE A 150 20.44 -4.26 -4.00
C ILE A 150 21.79 -4.40 -3.29
N ALA A 151 22.02 -5.54 -2.62
CA ALA A 151 23.32 -5.86 -2.07
C ALA A 151 24.16 -6.60 -3.13
N SER A 152 25.34 -6.08 -3.45
CA SER A 152 26.30 -6.83 -4.28
C SER A 152 27.10 -7.79 -3.38
N ARG A 153 27.36 -9.01 -3.89
CA ARG A 153 27.90 -10.18 -3.15
C ARG A 153 29.35 -10.05 -2.66
N SER A 154 29.86 -8.87 -2.34
CA SER A 154 31.27 -8.75 -1.99
C SER A 154 31.54 -7.56 -1.07
N THR A 155 32.05 -7.87 0.11
CA THR A 155 32.74 -6.92 1.00
C THR A 155 33.96 -6.24 0.34
N LYS A 156 34.36 -6.68 -0.86
CA LYS A 156 35.38 -6.05 -1.71
C LYS A 156 34.80 -5.21 -2.87
N ASP A 157 33.50 -5.26 -3.12
CA ASP A 157 32.86 -4.52 -4.22
C ASP A 157 32.17 -3.27 -3.66
N LEU A 158 32.98 -2.23 -3.43
CA LEU A 158 32.60 -0.89 -2.95
C LEU A 158 31.81 -0.09 -4.02
N THR A 159 30.90 -0.75 -4.72
CA THR A 159 29.91 -0.05 -5.54
C THR A 159 29.03 0.79 -4.62
N ARG A 160 28.57 1.96 -5.12
CA ARG A 160 27.72 2.90 -4.37
C ARG A 160 26.45 2.24 -3.78
N GLN A 161 25.95 1.18 -4.42
CA GLN A 161 24.78 0.42 -3.98
C GLN A 161 25.05 -0.40 -2.71
N SER A 162 26.21 -1.07 -2.62
CA SER A 162 26.59 -1.86 -1.44
C SER A 162 26.85 -1.00 -0.21
N ALA A 163 27.47 0.18 -0.40
CA ALA A 163 27.69 1.13 0.69
C ALA A 163 26.35 1.71 1.20
N LYS A 164 25.42 2.03 0.29
CA LYS A 164 24.07 2.52 0.64
C LYS A 164 23.29 1.46 1.42
N PHE A 165 23.35 0.21 0.98
CA PHE A 165 22.73 -0.93 1.66
C PHE A 165 23.24 -1.07 3.10
N MET A 166 24.55 -1.17 3.30
CA MET A 166 25.17 -1.30 4.62
C MET A 166 24.80 -0.13 5.53
N TRP A 167 24.90 1.10 5.02
CA TRP A 167 24.55 2.30 5.78
C TRP A 167 23.08 2.30 6.22
N TYR A 168 22.16 1.85 5.36
CA TYR A 168 20.75 1.75 5.70
C TYR A 168 20.54 0.72 6.82
N GLN A 169 21.15 -0.46 6.73
CA GLN A 169 21.05 -1.48 7.79
C GLN A 169 21.53 -0.93 9.15
N TYR A 170 22.68 -0.25 9.20
CA TYR A 170 23.14 0.39 10.44
C TYR A 170 22.22 1.50 10.94
N LEU A 171 21.65 2.31 10.04
CA LEU A 171 20.69 3.36 10.43
C LEU A 171 19.47 2.74 11.11
N VAL A 172 18.93 1.65 10.55
CA VAL A 172 17.79 0.94 11.12
C VAL A 172 18.11 0.39 12.50
N GLU A 173 19.25 -0.28 12.66
CA GLU A 173 19.70 -0.79 13.95
C GLU A 173 19.79 0.33 15.00
N ILE A 174 20.35 1.48 14.63
CA ILE A 174 20.46 2.63 15.53
C ILE A 174 19.08 3.16 15.91
N LEU A 175 18.20 3.41 14.92
CA LEU A 175 16.89 4.02 15.14
C LEU A 175 15.98 3.17 16.03
N VAL A 176 16.04 1.85 15.87
CA VAL A 176 15.26 0.90 16.66
C VAL A 176 15.80 0.76 18.08
N ALA A 177 17.11 0.98 18.29
CA ALA A 177 17.75 0.84 19.60
C ALA A 177 17.64 2.06 20.53
N VAL A 178 17.12 3.22 20.08
CA VAL A 178 17.14 4.46 20.87
C VAL A 178 16.04 4.50 21.95
N PRO A 179 16.37 4.59 23.25
CA PRO A 179 15.41 4.43 24.36
C PRO A 179 14.73 5.73 24.86
N GLU A 180 14.92 6.89 24.21
CA GLU A 180 14.35 8.16 24.72
C GLU A 180 12.88 8.36 24.33
N ILE A 181 11.98 7.75 25.11
CA ILE A 181 10.54 7.66 24.81
C ILE A 181 9.80 9.01 24.83
N SER A 182 10.04 9.87 25.83
CA SER A 182 9.21 11.08 26.03
C SER A 182 9.42 12.13 24.94
N LYS A 183 10.67 12.51 24.68
CA LYS A 183 11.00 13.46 23.60
C LYS A 183 10.65 12.89 22.22
N ALA A 184 10.81 11.58 22.01
CA ALA A 184 10.50 10.96 20.73
C ALA A 184 8.99 10.96 20.42
N LYS A 185 8.12 10.87 21.44
CA LYS A 185 6.67 10.99 21.24
C LYS A 185 6.27 12.40 20.81
N ASP A 186 6.85 13.42 21.46
CA ASP A 186 6.58 14.82 21.11
C ASP A 186 7.07 15.15 19.69
N ASP A 187 8.29 14.72 19.34
CA ASP A 187 8.85 14.88 17.98
C ASP A 187 7.93 14.24 16.92
N LEU A 188 7.45 13.01 17.18
CA LEU A 188 6.52 12.29 16.29
C LEU A 188 5.21 13.06 16.13
N LEU A 189 4.61 13.52 17.22
CA LEU A 189 3.32 14.23 17.19
C LEU A 189 3.41 15.57 16.46
N GLU A 190 4.48 16.35 16.70
CA GLU A 190 4.73 17.60 15.98
C GLU A 190 4.91 17.35 14.47
N PHE A 191 5.66 16.31 14.12
CA PHE A 191 5.88 15.92 12.74
C PHE A 191 4.58 15.47 12.05
N CYS A 192 3.73 14.69 12.74
CA CYS A 192 2.43 14.28 12.24
C CYS A 192 1.50 15.48 12.02
N ARG A 193 1.37 16.38 13.01
CA ARG A 193 0.52 17.58 12.90
C ARG A 193 0.97 18.47 11.75
N SER A 194 2.28 18.60 11.53
CA SER A 194 2.84 19.38 10.42
C SER A 194 2.50 18.77 9.05
N ASN A 195 2.57 17.44 8.92
CA ASN A 195 2.25 16.74 7.67
C ASN A 195 0.76 16.69 7.35
N TYR A 196 -0.12 16.82 8.35
CA TYR A 196 -1.56 16.70 8.21
C TYR A 196 -2.34 17.95 8.67
N ALA A 197 -1.69 19.12 8.67
CA ALA A 197 -2.23 20.35 9.26
C ALA A 197 -3.61 20.79 8.72
N GLU A 198 -3.94 20.44 7.48
CA GLU A 198 -5.23 20.78 6.85
C GLU A 198 -6.21 19.60 6.79
N ASN A 199 -5.80 18.40 7.21
CA ASN A 199 -6.65 17.21 7.21
C ASN A 199 -7.29 17.00 8.59
N ARG A 200 -8.49 17.56 8.77
CA ARG A 200 -9.25 17.46 10.04
C ARG A 200 -9.45 16.02 10.51
N THR A 201 -9.78 15.11 9.59
CA THR A 201 -10.01 13.69 9.94
C THR A 201 -8.75 13.03 10.47
N GLU A 202 -7.59 13.33 9.90
CA GLU A 202 -6.32 12.79 10.37
C GLU A 202 -5.83 13.49 11.64
N LEU A 203 -6.10 14.78 11.81
CA LEU A 203 -5.84 15.50 13.07
C LEU A 203 -6.63 14.91 14.24
N ASP A 204 -7.89 14.53 14.03
CA ASP A 204 -8.69 13.85 15.07
C ASP A 204 -8.08 12.50 15.47
N LYS A 205 -7.60 11.72 14.48
CA LYS A 205 -6.87 10.46 14.74
C LYS A 205 -5.53 10.71 15.45
N ILE A 206 -4.83 11.81 15.17
CA ILE A 206 -3.60 12.20 15.88
C ILE A 206 -3.90 12.53 17.34
N LEU A 207 -5.00 13.24 17.62
CA LEU A 207 -5.43 13.54 18.99
C LEU A 207 -5.84 12.27 19.76
N GLU A 208 -6.48 11.32 19.08
CA GLU A 208 -6.78 9.99 19.64
C GLU A 208 -5.47 9.26 19.98
N PHE A 209 -4.53 9.21 19.04
CA PHE A 209 -3.21 8.59 19.23
C PHE A 209 -2.46 9.21 20.41
N GLU A 210 -2.37 10.53 20.50
CA GLU A 210 -1.69 11.24 21.59
C GLU A 210 -2.19 10.77 22.98
N LYS A 211 -3.51 10.62 23.13
CA LYS A 211 -4.16 10.27 24.40
C LYS A 211 -4.12 8.79 24.73
N THR A 212 -4.17 7.92 23.72
CA THR A 212 -4.43 6.48 23.90
C THR A 212 -3.25 5.58 23.54
N TYR A 213 -2.23 6.12 22.88
CA TYR A 213 -1.08 5.33 22.42
C TYR A 213 -0.27 4.73 23.57
N ASN A 214 0.03 3.44 23.43
CA ASN A 214 0.96 2.63 24.21
C ASN A 214 1.76 1.78 23.20
N SER A 215 3.03 1.49 23.49
CA SER A 215 3.91 0.64 22.66
C SER A 215 3.32 -0.75 22.41
N GLU A 216 2.52 -1.31 23.33
CA GLU A 216 1.78 -2.57 23.14
C GLU A 216 0.74 -2.52 21.99
N PHE A 217 0.40 -1.32 21.49
CA PHE A 217 -0.53 -1.14 20.37
C PHE A 217 0.14 -0.61 19.10
N ALA A 218 1.48 -0.64 19.02
CA ALA A 218 2.22 -0.07 17.91
C ALA A 218 1.83 -0.69 16.55
N ILE A 219 1.81 -2.01 16.43
CA ILE A 219 1.39 -2.72 15.20
C ILE A 219 -0.09 -2.45 14.89
N LYS A 220 -0.96 -2.39 15.90
CA LYS A 220 -2.39 -2.07 15.71
C LYS A 220 -2.60 -0.66 15.15
N TRP A 221 -1.83 0.30 15.63
CA TRP A 221 -1.83 1.67 15.09
C TRP A 221 -1.20 1.75 13.70
N TYR A 222 -0.13 0.98 13.46
CA TYR A 222 0.53 0.89 12.16
C TYR A 222 -0.39 0.29 11.09
N THR A 223 -1.18 -0.72 11.41
CA THR A 223 -2.08 -1.40 10.46
C THR A 223 -3.43 -0.70 10.27
N ARG A 224 -3.75 0.29 11.11
CA ARG A 224 -4.96 1.10 10.96
C ARG A 224 -4.83 2.05 9.78
N ASP A 225 -5.87 2.14 8.96
CA ASP A 225 -6.00 3.18 7.94
C ASP A 225 -6.03 4.59 8.56
N SER A 226 -4.84 5.18 8.68
CA SER A 226 -4.58 6.41 9.42
C SER A 226 -3.29 7.08 8.94
N PHE A 227 -3.07 8.28 9.44
CA PHE A 227 -1.90 9.11 9.23
C PHE A 227 -0.60 8.33 9.46
N LEU A 228 -0.60 7.42 10.44
CA LEU A 228 0.60 6.76 10.92
C LEU A 228 1.17 5.79 9.88
N TYR A 229 0.34 4.88 9.37
CA TYR A 229 0.71 3.96 8.30
C TYR A 229 1.29 4.70 7.09
N ARG A 230 0.56 5.72 6.61
CA ARG A 230 0.95 6.49 5.42
C ARG A 230 2.24 7.29 5.65
N LEU A 231 2.37 7.93 6.80
CA LEU A 231 3.52 8.77 7.13
C LEU A 231 4.78 7.94 7.28
N ILE A 232 4.74 6.84 8.04
CA ILE A 232 5.88 5.95 8.24
C ILE A 232 6.37 5.42 6.89
N ASN A 233 5.46 4.86 6.09
CA ASN A 233 5.86 4.30 4.80
C ASN A 233 6.33 5.39 3.83
N LYS A 234 5.81 6.62 3.90
CA LYS A 234 6.33 7.76 3.12
C LYS A 234 7.77 8.09 3.50
N VAL A 235 8.04 8.27 4.79
CA VAL A 235 9.37 8.62 5.32
C VAL A 235 10.40 7.54 4.98
N LEU A 236 10.05 6.29 5.22
CA LEU A 236 10.91 5.15 4.91
C LEU A 236 11.22 5.03 3.41
N ARG A 237 10.29 5.44 2.54
CA ARG A 237 10.54 5.49 1.09
C ARG A 237 11.46 6.63 0.67
N GLN A 238 11.42 7.76 1.37
CA GLN A 238 12.26 8.93 1.08
C GLN A 238 13.69 8.77 1.61
N GLU A 239 13.89 7.89 2.60
CA GLU A 239 15.18 7.64 3.25
C GLU A 239 15.81 8.93 3.84
N ASP A 240 14.98 9.92 4.18
CA ASP A 240 15.43 11.14 4.82
C ASP A 240 15.71 10.86 6.30
N VAL A 241 16.97 11.05 6.71
CA VAL A 241 17.44 10.70 8.06
C VAL A 241 16.74 11.52 9.14
N ASP A 242 16.50 12.79 8.88
CA ASP A 242 15.89 13.70 9.86
C ASP A 242 14.42 13.32 10.10
N ASP A 243 13.70 12.98 9.04
CA ASP A 243 12.32 12.49 9.13
C ASP A 243 12.25 11.08 9.73
N MET A 244 13.17 10.17 9.38
CA MET A 244 13.27 8.85 9.99
C MET A 244 13.53 8.95 11.50
N TYR A 245 14.36 9.91 11.92
CA TYR A 245 14.61 10.17 13.33
C TYR A 245 13.37 10.68 14.07
N LYS A 246 12.51 11.49 13.44
CA LYS A 246 11.24 11.96 14.05
C LYS A 246 10.24 10.82 14.28
N ILE A 247 10.29 9.78 13.45
CA ILE A 247 9.44 8.59 13.61
C ILE A 247 10.11 7.45 14.40
N ARG A 248 11.30 7.66 14.99
CA ARG A 248 12.08 6.60 15.67
C ARG A 248 11.30 5.86 16.76
N LEU A 249 10.43 6.56 17.51
CA LEU A 249 9.62 5.95 18.57
C LEU A 249 8.77 4.79 18.01
N ILE A 250 7.99 5.08 16.98
CA ILE A 250 7.07 4.10 16.42
C ILE A 250 7.80 2.99 15.66
N LEU A 251 8.95 3.29 15.03
CA LEU A 251 9.79 2.25 14.42
C LEU A 251 10.33 1.27 15.47
N SER A 252 10.83 1.79 16.59
CA SER A 252 11.33 0.98 17.71
C SER A 252 10.21 0.15 18.35
N ASP A 253 9.05 0.76 18.60
CA ASP A 253 7.91 0.07 19.22
C ASP A 253 7.34 -1.04 18.31
N ILE A 254 7.17 -0.77 17.00
CA ILE A 254 6.70 -1.80 16.04
C ILE A 254 7.71 -2.95 15.98
N HIS A 255 9.01 -2.66 15.87
CA HIS A 255 10.04 -3.70 15.79
C HIS A 255 10.07 -4.54 17.06
N THR A 256 10.07 -3.90 18.23
CA THR A 256 10.08 -4.59 19.54
C THR A 256 8.87 -5.52 19.66
N GLN A 257 7.67 -5.01 19.36
CA GLN A 257 6.46 -5.82 19.38
C GLN A 257 6.53 -6.98 18.39
N LEU A 258 7.09 -6.76 17.20
CA LEU A 258 7.21 -7.81 16.19
C LEU A 258 8.22 -8.90 16.59
N VAL A 259 9.31 -8.55 17.27
CA VAL A 259 10.29 -9.51 17.81
C VAL A 259 9.65 -10.39 18.89
N GLU A 260 8.83 -9.82 19.77
CA GLU A 260 8.08 -10.58 20.78
C GLU A 260 7.11 -11.57 20.11
N LEU A 261 6.30 -11.10 19.16
CA LEU A 261 5.35 -11.93 18.42
C LEU A 261 6.03 -13.03 17.60
N HIS A 262 7.22 -12.74 17.07
CA HIS A 262 8.00 -13.70 16.29
C HIS A 262 8.38 -14.93 17.13
N GLY A 263 8.86 -14.72 18.37
CA GLY A 263 9.19 -15.82 19.28
C GLY A 263 7.99 -16.71 19.60
N ASP A 264 6.84 -16.09 19.90
CA ASP A 264 5.58 -16.80 20.15
C ASP A 264 5.08 -17.53 18.91
N PHE A 265 5.21 -16.92 17.73
CA PHE A 265 4.78 -17.51 16.47
C PHE A 265 5.61 -18.73 16.09
N LEU A 266 6.94 -18.64 16.18
CA LEU A 266 7.81 -19.80 15.96
C LEU A 266 7.54 -20.93 16.94
N SER A 267 7.33 -20.62 18.23
CA SER A 267 7.01 -21.63 19.25
C SER A 267 5.73 -22.38 18.89
N ARG A 268 4.68 -21.67 18.48
CA ARG A 268 3.41 -22.29 18.01
C ARG A 268 3.60 -23.15 16.77
N LEU A 269 4.45 -22.73 15.82
CA LEU A 269 4.72 -23.53 14.62
C LEU A 269 5.47 -24.83 14.94
N LEU A 270 6.39 -24.81 15.90
CA LEU A 270 7.15 -25.98 16.34
C LEU A 270 6.28 -27.01 17.07
N GLU A 271 5.34 -26.56 17.91
CA GLU A 271 4.40 -27.43 18.65
C GLU A 271 3.52 -28.29 17.72
N LEU A 272 3.30 -27.84 16.48
CA LEU A 272 2.49 -28.55 15.49
C LEU A 272 3.23 -29.74 14.81
N ASN A 273 4.41 -30.15 15.31
CA ASN A 273 5.17 -31.35 14.87
C ASN A 273 5.57 -31.36 13.40
N PHE A 274 5.94 -30.20 12.94
CA PHE A 274 6.15 -29.89 11.55
C PHE A 274 7.67 -29.71 11.31
N PHE A 275 8.36 -30.72 10.74
CA PHE A 275 9.73 -30.64 10.13
C PHE A 275 9.70 -30.69 8.58
N PRO A 276 10.49 -29.91 7.81
CA PRO A 276 10.98 -28.54 8.02
C PRO A 276 9.98 -27.55 7.37
N TYR A 277 9.41 -26.62 8.14
CA TYR A 277 8.25 -25.87 7.64
C TYR A 277 8.69 -24.53 7.12
N CYS A 278 9.14 -24.55 5.87
CA CYS A 278 9.15 -23.35 5.06
C CYS A 278 7.74 -22.77 5.05
N LEU A 279 7.60 -21.55 5.57
CA LEU A 279 6.39 -20.76 5.44
C LEU A 279 6.48 -20.03 4.10
N THR A 280 5.45 -20.15 3.27
CA THR A 280 5.32 -19.32 2.08
C THR A 280 4.31 -18.21 2.35
N THR A 281 4.72 -16.97 2.10
CA THR A 281 3.86 -15.79 2.19
C THR A 281 3.88 -15.04 0.86
N TYR A 282 2.81 -14.30 0.58
CA TYR A 282 2.54 -13.72 -0.71
C TYR A 282 2.34 -12.22 -0.61
N ARG A 283 2.83 -11.48 -1.61
CA ARG A 283 2.51 -10.06 -1.80
C ARG A 283 2.27 -9.75 -3.27
N GLY A 284 1.05 -9.36 -3.63
CA GLY A 284 0.74 -8.85 -4.95
C GLY A 284 0.79 -7.34 -5.01
N GLN A 285 1.25 -6.80 -6.12
CA GLN A 285 1.22 -5.37 -6.40
C GLN A 285 1.44 -5.08 -7.88
N PHE A 286 1.22 -3.82 -8.26
CA PHE A 286 1.79 -3.28 -9.49
C PHE A 286 3.21 -2.77 -9.24
N MET A 287 4.08 -2.95 -10.23
CA MET A 287 5.47 -2.49 -10.20
C MET A 287 5.84 -1.86 -11.53
N SER A 288 6.72 -0.87 -11.55
CA SER A 288 7.18 -0.33 -12.83
C SER A 288 8.01 -1.36 -13.61
N ALA A 289 7.92 -1.34 -14.94
CA ALA A 289 8.75 -2.22 -15.78
C ALA A 289 10.24 -2.09 -15.45
N ARG A 290 10.70 -0.89 -15.09
CA ARG A 290 12.08 -0.63 -14.67
C ARG A 290 12.48 -1.36 -13.39
N GLU A 291 11.63 -1.34 -12.36
CA GLU A 291 11.89 -2.05 -11.09
C GLU A 291 11.89 -3.57 -11.33
N LEU A 292 10.98 -4.06 -12.19
CA LEU A 292 10.95 -5.47 -12.57
C LEU A 292 12.23 -5.88 -13.33
N ASP A 293 12.70 -5.05 -14.26
CA ASP A 293 13.94 -5.30 -15.00
C ASP A 293 15.16 -5.32 -14.06
N GLN A 294 15.14 -4.49 -13.00
CA GLN A 294 16.17 -4.55 -11.96
C GLN A 294 16.15 -5.88 -11.21
N LEU A 295 14.96 -6.42 -10.88
CA LEU A 295 14.85 -7.75 -10.27
C LEU A 295 15.36 -8.84 -11.21
N LYS A 296 14.94 -8.83 -12.49
CA LYS A 296 15.41 -9.77 -13.52
C LYS A 296 16.93 -9.76 -13.67
N GLY A 297 17.53 -8.57 -13.69
CA GLY A 297 18.99 -8.39 -13.80
C GLY A 297 19.77 -8.79 -12.54
N ASN A 298 19.11 -9.06 -11.42
CA ASN A 298 19.73 -9.41 -10.14
C ASN A 298 19.25 -10.77 -9.59
N ILE A 299 18.71 -11.66 -10.42
CA ILE A 299 18.44 -13.04 -10.03
C ILE A 299 19.72 -13.68 -9.46
N GLY A 300 19.59 -14.40 -8.34
CA GLY A 300 20.69 -14.98 -7.57
C GLY A 300 21.42 -13.99 -6.65
N ARG A 301 20.95 -12.74 -6.53
CA ARG A 301 21.51 -11.73 -5.61
C ARG A 301 20.55 -11.42 -4.48
N PHE A 302 21.02 -10.60 -3.53
CA PHE A 302 20.24 -10.17 -2.39
C PHE A 302 19.65 -8.77 -2.59
N ILE A 303 18.48 -8.59 -2.02
CA ILE A 303 17.77 -7.32 -1.95
C ILE A 303 17.29 -7.09 -0.52
N SER A 304 17.12 -5.84 -0.11
CA SER A 304 16.39 -5.52 1.12
C SER A 304 15.27 -4.55 0.92
N THR A 305 14.28 -4.63 1.82
CA THR A 305 13.18 -3.67 1.90
C THR A 305 13.53 -2.54 2.86
N ASN A 306 13.25 -1.31 2.45
CA ASN A 306 13.42 -0.14 3.31
C ASN A 306 12.24 0.08 4.27
N SER A 307 11.28 -0.84 4.35
CA SER A 307 10.18 -0.76 5.30
C SER A 307 9.81 -2.13 5.83
N PHE A 308 8.93 -2.12 6.83
CA PHE A 308 8.15 -3.31 7.17
C PHE A 308 7.44 -3.81 5.92
N LEU A 309 7.49 -5.11 5.69
CA LEU A 309 6.88 -5.75 4.53
C LEU A 309 5.64 -6.50 4.98
N SER A 310 4.48 -5.96 4.62
CA SER A 310 3.19 -6.63 4.81
C SER A 310 2.99 -7.68 3.72
N THR A 311 2.64 -8.89 4.12
CA THR A 311 2.43 -10.05 3.27
C THR A 311 1.22 -10.84 3.79
N THR A 312 0.71 -11.79 3.03
CA THR A 312 -0.41 -12.63 3.44
C THR A 312 -0.12 -14.11 3.16
N SER A 313 -0.63 -15.00 4.00
CA SER A 313 -0.62 -16.44 3.70
C SER A 313 -1.64 -16.84 2.62
N ASP A 314 -2.55 -15.94 2.25
CA ASP A 314 -3.57 -16.15 1.22
C ASP A 314 -3.06 -15.72 -0.17
N ARG A 315 -2.71 -16.72 -0.99
CA ARG A 315 -2.24 -16.48 -2.36
C ARG A 315 -3.29 -15.83 -3.25
N ASP A 316 -4.56 -16.17 -3.10
CA ASP A 316 -5.64 -15.67 -3.96
C ASP A 316 -5.93 -14.21 -3.66
N LEU A 317 -5.93 -13.84 -2.38
CA LEU A 317 -5.98 -12.44 -1.94
C LEU A 317 -4.79 -11.65 -2.52
N SER A 318 -3.60 -12.26 -2.49
CA SER A 318 -2.40 -11.68 -3.08
C SER A 318 -2.47 -11.51 -4.60
N LEU A 319 -3.05 -12.47 -5.31
CA LEU A 319 -3.25 -12.37 -6.74
C LEU A 319 -4.23 -11.23 -7.09
N ILE A 320 -5.27 -11.04 -6.28
CA ILE A 320 -6.17 -9.88 -6.41
C ILE A 320 -5.39 -8.56 -6.28
N PHE A 321 -4.49 -8.47 -5.30
CA PHE A 321 -3.62 -7.29 -5.11
C PHE A 321 -2.70 -7.00 -6.29
N SER A 322 -2.22 -8.04 -6.99
CA SER A 322 -1.41 -7.88 -8.20
C SER A 322 -2.18 -7.33 -9.40
N GLY A 323 -3.52 -7.28 -9.32
CA GLY A 323 -4.39 -6.95 -10.45
C GLY A 323 -4.64 -8.13 -11.39
N GLN A 324 -4.30 -9.36 -11.00
CA GLN A 324 -4.63 -10.60 -11.71
C GLN A 324 -4.21 -10.59 -13.20
N GLY A 325 -3.00 -10.09 -13.50
CA GLY A 325 -2.47 -10.07 -14.86
C GLY A 325 -3.05 -8.96 -15.75
N GLN A 326 -3.85 -8.05 -15.19
CA GLN A 326 -4.34 -6.89 -15.93
C GLN A 326 -3.17 -6.00 -16.37
N GLN A 327 -3.03 -5.83 -17.69
CA GLN A 327 -2.04 -4.93 -18.25
C GLN A 327 -2.39 -3.47 -17.97
N ARG A 328 -1.37 -2.72 -17.52
CA ARG A 328 -1.47 -1.28 -17.31
C ARG A 328 -0.32 -0.57 -18.01
N PRO A 329 -0.55 0.65 -18.55
CA PRO A 329 0.55 1.43 -19.12
C PRO A 329 1.68 1.59 -18.10
N GLN A 330 2.90 1.20 -18.47
CA GLN A 330 4.13 1.35 -17.67
C GLN A 330 4.18 0.55 -16.34
N LEU A 331 3.17 -0.25 -16.02
CA LEU A 331 3.08 -1.03 -14.80
C LEU A 331 2.83 -2.50 -15.12
N GLU A 332 3.56 -3.35 -14.42
CA GLU A 332 3.52 -4.80 -14.53
C GLU A 332 2.79 -5.37 -13.32
N SER A 333 1.93 -6.37 -13.55
CA SER A 333 1.31 -7.16 -12.50
C SER A 333 2.36 -8.09 -11.89
N THR A 334 2.60 -8.01 -10.59
CA THR A 334 3.61 -8.84 -9.92
C THR A 334 3.07 -9.53 -8.68
N LEU A 335 3.50 -10.77 -8.46
CA LEU A 335 3.25 -11.56 -7.27
C LEU A 335 4.57 -12.02 -6.69
N PHE A 336 4.88 -11.54 -5.49
CA PHE A 336 6.01 -12.03 -4.71
C PHE A 336 5.59 -13.30 -3.95
N GLU A 337 6.34 -14.38 -4.15
CA GLU A 337 6.23 -15.61 -3.36
C GLU A 337 7.48 -15.70 -2.48
N ILE A 338 7.33 -15.46 -1.18
CA ILE A 338 8.42 -15.34 -0.23
C ILE A 338 8.47 -16.59 0.64
N THR A 339 9.59 -17.31 0.58
CA THR A 339 9.87 -18.49 1.38
C THR A 339 10.62 -18.10 2.65
N ILE A 340 10.17 -18.59 3.80
CA ILE A 340 10.77 -18.33 5.12
C ILE A 340 11.10 -19.66 5.78
N GLU A 341 12.39 -19.90 6.03
CA GLU A 341 12.86 -21.09 6.76
C GLU A 341 12.66 -20.90 8.29
N THR A 342 11.48 -21.26 8.78
CA THR A 342 11.03 -20.92 10.15
C THR A 342 11.93 -21.48 11.27
N ASN A 343 12.56 -22.63 11.03
CA ASN A 343 13.38 -23.36 12.01
C ASN A 343 14.73 -22.69 12.35
N ALA A 344 15.19 -21.73 11.55
CA ALA A 344 16.45 -21.02 11.78
C ALA A 344 16.34 -19.50 11.54
N CYS A 345 15.12 -18.97 11.34
CA CYS A 345 14.96 -17.57 10.96
C CYS A 345 15.13 -16.65 12.18
N GLU A 346 16.16 -15.80 12.14
CA GLU A 346 16.42 -14.76 13.15
C GLU A 346 15.77 -13.43 12.78
N THR A 347 15.51 -13.22 11.48
CA THR A 347 14.82 -12.02 11.01
C THR A 347 13.38 -12.04 11.51
N ALA A 348 12.97 -11.00 12.25
CA ALA A 348 11.66 -10.97 12.88
C ALA A 348 10.51 -10.92 11.86
N PHE A 349 9.56 -11.82 12.02
CA PHE A 349 8.28 -11.84 11.32
C PHE A 349 7.22 -12.51 12.19
N ALA A 350 5.96 -12.13 12.03
CA ALA A 350 4.86 -12.78 12.72
C ALA A 350 3.54 -12.67 11.97
N ASP A 351 2.64 -13.63 12.20
CA ASP A 351 1.22 -13.46 11.93
C ASP A 351 0.63 -12.44 12.92
N ILE A 352 0.17 -11.32 12.37
CA ILE A 352 -0.40 -10.21 13.13
C ILE A 352 -1.93 -10.12 13.00
N GLY A 353 -2.60 -11.08 12.37
CA GLY A 353 -4.04 -11.01 12.08
C GLY A 353 -4.91 -10.78 13.32
N HIS A 354 -4.49 -11.28 14.49
CA HIS A 354 -5.20 -11.12 15.76
C HIS A 354 -5.05 -9.72 16.41
N ILE A 355 -4.00 -8.95 16.05
CA ILE A 355 -3.74 -7.61 16.58
C ILE A 355 -3.87 -6.50 15.52
N SER A 356 -3.81 -6.86 14.24
CA SER A 356 -3.98 -5.95 13.12
C SER A 356 -5.35 -5.30 13.20
N TRP A 357 -5.43 -4.05 12.75
CA TRP A 357 -6.71 -3.39 12.55
C TRP A 357 -7.56 -4.11 11.48
N MET A 358 -6.90 -4.73 10.50
CA MET A 358 -7.52 -5.51 9.43
C MET A 358 -7.34 -7.01 9.70
N GLN A 359 -8.28 -7.61 10.43
CA GLN A 359 -8.16 -9.00 10.91
C GLN A 359 -8.41 -10.05 9.82
N SER A 360 -8.96 -9.68 8.67
CA SER A 360 -9.38 -10.59 7.60
C SER A 360 -8.29 -10.93 6.56
N GLU A 361 -7.11 -10.34 6.67
CA GLU A 361 -6.08 -10.43 5.61
C GLU A 361 -5.04 -11.55 5.83
N ASN A 362 -5.14 -12.30 6.93
CA ASN A 362 -4.12 -13.29 7.35
C ASN A 362 -2.70 -12.71 7.23
N GLU A 363 -2.54 -11.48 7.73
CA GLU A 363 -1.37 -10.66 7.50
C GLU A 363 -0.15 -11.20 8.27
N ILE A 364 0.93 -11.47 7.53
CA ILE A 364 2.25 -11.76 8.06
C ILE A 364 3.11 -10.51 7.83
N LEU A 365 3.54 -9.89 8.92
CA LEU A 365 4.40 -8.71 8.86
C LEU A 365 5.86 -9.13 9.03
N ILE A 366 6.72 -8.68 8.12
CA ILE A 366 8.17 -8.89 8.19
C ILE A 366 8.84 -7.57 8.57
N THR A 367 9.86 -7.64 9.43
CA THR A 367 10.56 -6.46 9.96
C THR A 367 11.17 -5.58 8.86
N LEU A 368 11.35 -4.30 9.19
CA LEU A 368 12.02 -3.34 8.34
C LEU A 368 13.50 -3.72 8.13
N GLY A 369 14.04 -3.47 6.94
CA GLY A 369 15.42 -3.84 6.61
C GLY A 369 15.63 -5.32 6.30
N ALA A 370 14.56 -6.12 6.19
CA ALA A 370 14.65 -7.54 5.87
C ALA A 370 15.37 -7.77 4.53
N ILE A 371 16.22 -8.80 4.49
CA ILE A 371 17.04 -9.17 3.34
C ILE A 371 16.45 -10.42 2.69
N PHE A 372 16.40 -10.45 1.37
CA PHE A 372 15.86 -11.53 0.57
C PHE A 372 16.84 -11.93 -0.52
N HIS A 373 16.97 -13.23 -0.77
CA HIS A 373 17.60 -13.77 -1.97
C HIS A 373 16.58 -13.83 -3.11
N ILE A 374 16.96 -13.38 -4.31
CA ILE A 374 16.11 -13.51 -5.51
C ILE A 374 16.34 -14.88 -6.14
N ASP A 375 15.37 -15.77 -6.02
CA ASP A 375 15.47 -17.14 -6.54
C ASP A 375 15.14 -17.18 -8.03
N SER A 376 14.05 -16.53 -8.44
CA SER A 376 13.64 -16.46 -9.85
C SER A 376 12.62 -15.34 -10.11
N VAL A 377 12.53 -14.92 -11.37
CA VAL A 377 11.50 -14.01 -11.86
C VAL A 377 10.96 -14.60 -13.15
N ASN A 378 9.73 -15.11 -13.12
CA ASN A 378 9.09 -15.77 -14.26
C ASN A 378 7.71 -15.18 -14.51
N GLU A 379 7.26 -15.23 -15.76
CA GLU A 379 5.90 -14.81 -16.11
C GLU A 379 4.97 -16.03 -16.15
N ASP A 380 3.79 -15.90 -15.55
CA ASP A 380 2.72 -16.88 -15.57
C ASP A 380 1.37 -16.14 -15.68
N ASP A 381 0.57 -16.45 -16.71
CA ASP A 381 -0.72 -15.79 -16.98
C ASP A 381 -0.69 -14.23 -16.92
N ASN A 382 0.31 -13.60 -17.52
CA ASN A 382 0.57 -12.15 -17.50
C ASN A 382 0.87 -11.57 -16.09
N VAL A 383 1.18 -12.42 -15.12
CA VAL A 383 1.66 -12.03 -13.79
C VAL A 383 3.13 -12.42 -13.66
N TRP A 384 3.97 -11.49 -13.27
CA TRP A 384 5.36 -11.79 -12.94
C TRP A 384 5.45 -12.37 -11.53
N ILE A 385 5.74 -13.67 -11.46
CA ILE A 385 5.99 -14.41 -10.22
C ILE A 385 7.46 -14.20 -9.83
N ILE A 386 7.66 -13.49 -8.72
CA ILE A 386 8.99 -13.18 -8.16
C ILE A 386 9.18 -14.06 -6.92
N LYS A 387 10.04 -15.07 -7.03
CA LYS A 387 10.34 -15.98 -5.91
C LYS A 387 11.50 -15.44 -5.11
N LEU A 388 11.27 -15.25 -3.81
CA LEU A 388 12.24 -14.75 -2.86
C LEU A 388 12.41 -15.73 -1.70
N THR A 389 13.60 -15.76 -1.10
CA THR A 389 13.85 -16.44 0.17
C THR A 389 14.30 -15.43 1.21
N LEU A 390 13.63 -15.36 2.36
CA LEU A 390 14.00 -14.48 3.47
C LEU A 390 15.32 -14.96 4.09
N CYS A 391 16.26 -14.04 4.27
CA CYS A 391 17.59 -14.32 4.82
C CYS A 391 17.71 -13.84 6.26
N ASN A 392 18.61 -14.47 7.01
CA ASN A 392 18.99 -14.02 8.34
C ASN A 392 19.94 -12.83 8.26
N GLN A 393 19.65 -11.76 9.02
CA GLN A 393 20.46 -10.55 9.05
C GLN A 393 21.90 -10.76 9.58
N LYS A 394 22.16 -11.82 10.36
CA LYS A 394 23.48 -12.05 11.01
C LYS A 394 24.43 -13.02 10.32
N SER A 395 24.02 -13.68 9.22
CA SER A 395 24.81 -14.76 8.62
C SER A 395 25.86 -14.33 7.58
N GLU A 396 26.09 -13.03 7.38
CA GLU A 396 27.09 -12.55 6.41
C GLU A 396 28.07 -11.52 7.01
N GLY A 397 28.71 -11.91 8.12
CA GLY A 397 29.90 -11.25 8.68
C GLY A 397 31.19 -12.01 8.38
#